data_AF-A0A9P4HSN5-F1
#
_entry.id   AF-A0A9P4HSN5-F1
#
_cell.length_a   1.000
_cell.length_b   1.000
_cell.length_c   1.000
_cell.angle_alpha   90.00
_cell.angle_beta   90.00
_cell.angle_gamma   90.00
#
_symmetry.space_group_name_H-M   'P 1'
#
loop_
_entity.id
_entity.type
_entity.pdbx_description
1 polymer ?
#
loop_
_entity_poly.entity_id
_entity_poly.type
_entity_poly.pdbx_seq_one_letter_code
_entity_poly.pdbx_strand_id
1 'polypeptide(L)'
;MHLSPAIAFLFTVTPSCILALPTQTSSNTLVQGSQVQKRSTDELIYELSSLPRVWQQASQCDLSSVSMPLSQASSPSTLPSPSEGLVLSHVAVGRGTQNYTCSGLSPSATPKAVGALATLFNATCASVDSPDLLYTMPSVALQYDVPNAQSALQAYDILLSGHHYFTNTTTPFFNLDTSDHEYGLMAGKKTDSANAPADAIVGQNGKGYGAVAWLKISSLDEDGFAFKEVYRLNTAGGQPPSSCQNETGDFTVEYAATYWLWAAPGVDAEGKTADQEQDNSS
;
A
#
# COMPACT_ATOMS: atom_id res chain seq x y z
N MET A 1 30.38 33.20 57.98
CA MET A 1 30.81 34.59 58.26
C MET A 1 30.92 35.26 56.90
N HIS A 2 30.23 36.32 56.49
CA HIS A 2 29.47 37.36 57.17
C HIS A 2 28.47 37.98 56.15
N LEU A 3 27.27 38.30 56.64
CA LEU A 3 26.46 39.52 56.43
C LEU A 3 26.11 40.04 55.00
N SER A 4 24.79 40.10 54.78
CA SER A 4 24.07 41.06 53.92
C SER A 4 24.21 42.50 54.46
N PRO A 5 23.91 43.54 53.65
CA PRO A 5 22.64 44.24 53.88
C PRO A 5 21.92 44.76 52.61
N ALA A 6 20.72 45.26 52.87
CA ALA A 6 19.65 45.64 51.95
C ALA A 6 19.66 47.12 51.48
N ILE A 7 18.56 47.52 50.80
CA ILE A 7 18.00 48.89 50.58
C ILE A 7 18.43 49.47 49.19
N ALA A 8 17.57 49.99 48.30
CA ALA A 8 16.39 50.85 48.46
C ALA A 8 15.34 50.74 47.34
N PHE A 9 14.09 51.06 47.70
CA PHE A 9 12.94 51.32 46.83
C PHE A 9 13.05 52.68 46.11
N LEU A 10 12.51 52.78 44.89
CA LEU A 10 11.99 54.04 44.36
C LEU A 10 10.72 53.79 43.54
N PHE A 11 9.64 54.41 44.02
CA PHE A 11 8.29 54.42 43.48
C PHE A 11 8.21 55.33 42.25
N THR A 12 7.55 54.87 41.19
CA THR A 12 6.86 55.76 40.26
C THR A 12 5.42 55.32 40.09
N VAL A 13 4.52 56.17 40.58
CA VAL A 13 3.07 56.09 40.46
C VAL A 13 2.68 56.74 39.13
N THR A 14 1.91 56.04 38.30
CA THR A 14 1.04 56.68 37.31
C THR A 14 -0.35 56.06 37.35
N PRO A 15 -1.41 56.86 37.15
CA PRO A 15 -2.75 56.57 37.63
C PRO A 15 -3.59 55.78 36.63
N SER A 16 -4.56 55.09 37.22
CA SER A 16 -5.60 54.26 36.63
C SER A 16 -6.59 55.02 35.74
N CYS A 17 -7.12 54.32 34.75
CA CYS A 17 -8.54 54.30 34.35
C CYS A 17 -8.81 52.85 33.92
N ILE A 18 -9.28 51.95 34.80
CA ILE A 18 -10.69 51.64 35.08
C ILE A 18 -11.53 51.54 33.79
N LEU A 19 -11.79 50.32 33.33
CA LEU A 19 -13.10 49.74 33.00
C LEU A 19 -12.91 48.21 33.07
N ALA A 20 -13.22 47.60 34.21
CA ALA A 20 -14.46 46.88 34.50
C ALA A 20 -14.54 45.48 33.83
N LEU A 21 -14.37 44.46 34.68
CA LEU A 21 -14.59 43.03 34.44
C LEU A 21 -16.05 42.71 34.06
N PRO A 22 -16.30 41.47 33.63
CA PRO A 22 -17.02 40.60 34.56
C PRO A 22 -16.18 39.40 35.02
N THR A 23 -16.27 39.18 36.31
CA THR A 23 -15.57 38.21 37.14
C THR A 23 -16.43 36.95 37.30
N GLN A 24 -15.74 35.88 37.70
CA GLN A 24 -16.23 34.68 38.41
C GLN A 24 -16.70 33.54 37.48
N THR A 25 -16.32 32.28 37.67
CA THR A 25 -15.69 31.62 38.84
C THR A 25 -15.13 30.27 38.38
N SER A 26 -13.96 29.89 38.87
CA SER A 26 -13.50 28.49 38.82
C SER A 26 -14.33 27.62 39.75
N SER A 27 -14.60 26.39 39.34
CA SER A 27 -14.89 25.27 40.24
C SER A 27 -14.13 24.04 39.73
N ASN A 28 -13.29 23.49 40.60
CA ASN A 28 -12.53 22.26 40.39
C ASN A 28 -13.46 21.04 40.28
N THR A 29 -13.00 19.97 39.59
CA THR A 29 -12.82 18.60 40.13
C THR A 29 -13.19 17.48 39.13
N LEU A 30 -12.17 16.67 38.78
CA LEU A 30 -12.12 15.22 38.47
C LEU A 30 -12.97 14.56 37.35
N VAL A 31 -12.20 13.89 36.46
CA VAL A 31 -12.35 12.51 35.91
C VAL A 31 -13.22 12.26 34.66
N GLN A 32 -12.55 11.57 33.71
CA GLN A 32 -13.03 10.69 32.64
C GLN A 32 -13.65 11.27 31.36
N GLY A 33 -13.08 10.80 30.23
CA GLY A 33 -13.82 10.60 28.99
C GLY A 33 -13.01 10.93 27.73
N SER A 34 -12.34 9.92 27.16
CA SER A 34 -11.85 9.95 25.78
C SER A 34 -12.99 10.32 24.84
N GLN A 35 -12.95 11.52 24.25
CA GLN A 35 -13.87 11.89 23.18
C GLN A 35 -13.29 11.39 21.86
N VAL A 36 -13.71 10.18 21.46
CA VAL A 36 -13.71 9.77 20.07
C VAL A 36 -14.60 10.77 19.33
N GLN A 37 -14.00 11.60 18.46
CA GLN A 37 -14.76 12.51 17.60
C GLN A 37 -15.70 11.67 16.73
N LYS A 38 -16.99 11.74 17.04
CA LYS A 38 -18.05 11.08 16.27
C LYS A 38 -18.22 11.86 14.97
N ARG A 39 -17.50 11.45 13.92
CA ARG A 39 -17.67 11.98 12.56
C ARG A 39 -19.15 11.83 12.17
N SER A 40 -19.74 12.89 11.63
CA SER A 40 -21.15 12.89 11.24
C SER A 40 -21.37 11.80 10.19
N THR A 41 -22.47 11.05 10.32
CA THR A 41 -22.90 10.08 9.31
C THR A 41 -23.05 10.73 7.94
N ASP A 42 -23.39 12.01 7.88
CA ASP A 42 -23.54 12.76 6.63
C ASP A 42 -22.21 13.04 5.95
N GLU A 43 -21.11 13.17 6.70
CA GLU A 43 -19.76 13.38 6.15
C GLU A 43 -19.20 12.08 5.57
N LEU A 44 -19.46 10.94 6.26
CA LEU A 44 -19.14 9.61 5.75
C LEU A 44 -19.99 9.27 4.52
N ILE A 45 -21.28 9.60 4.53
CA ILE A 45 -22.18 9.42 3.38
C ILE A 45 -21.74 10.31 2.21
N TYR A 46 -21.24 11.52 2.45
CA TYR A 46 -20.71 12.37 1.39
C TYR A 46 -19.45 11.77 0.74
N GLU A 47 -18.48 11.31 1.55
CA GLU A 47 -17.31 10.58 1.04
C GLU A 47 -17.73 9.30 0.28
N LEU A 48 -18.63 8.48 0.85
CA LEU A 48 -19.17 7.28 0.19
C LEU A 48 -19.98 7.58 -1.08
N SER A 49 -20.67 8.73 -1.15
CA SER A 49 -21.43 9.17 -2.33
C SER A 49 -20.56 9.81 -3.42
N SER A 50 -19.34 10.22 -3.06
CA SER A 50 -18.32 10.68 -4.00
C SER A 50 -17.57 9.52 -4.66
N LEU A 51 -17.55 8.33 -4.02
CA LEU A 51 -17.01 7.11 -4.62
C LEU A 51 -17.64 6.82 -5.99
N PRO A 52 -18.95 6.67 -6.19
CA PRO A 52 -19.48 6.40 -7.54
C PRO A 52 -19.10 7.45 -8.61
N ARG A 53 -18.78 8.71 -8.23
CA ARG A 53 -18.26 9.73 -9.17
C ARG A 53 -16.76 9.59 -9.48
N VAL A 54 -15.95 9.15 -8.53
CA VAL A 54 -14.54 8.75 -8.78
C VAL A 54 -14.49 7.50 -9.68
N TRP A 55 -15.55 6.70 -9.68
CA TRP A 55 -15.56 5.37 -10.30
C TRP A 55 -16.20 5.31 -11.69
N GLN A 56 -17.06 6.27 -12.04
CA GLN A 56 -17.39 6.50 -13.45
C GLN A 56 -16.20 7.00 -14.29
N GLN A 57 -15.04 7.27 -13.67
CA GLN A 57 -13.79 7.57 -14.36
C GLN A 57 -12.86 6.36 -14.55
N ALA A 58 -13.20 5.17 -14.03
CA ALA A 58 -12.38 3.96 -14.23
C ALA A 58 -12.31 3.50 -15.69
N SER A 59 -12.98 4.19 -16.61
CA SER A 59 -12.85 4.05 -18.06
C SER A 59 -12.17 5.24 -18.78
N GLN A 60 -11.55 6.21 -18.07
CA GLN A 60 -11.08 7.46 -18.71
C GLN A 60 -9.81 8.12 -18.12
N CYS A 61 -8.90 7.40 -17.47
CA CYS A 61 -7.61 7.98 -17.08
C CYS A 61 -6.52 7.59 -18.10
N ASP A 62 -5.80 8.59 -18.64
CA ASP A 62 -4.74 8.37 -19.62
C ASP A 62 -3.45 7.94 -18.92
N LEU A 63 -3.09 6.66 -19.10
CA LEU A 63 -1.90 6.06 -18.51
C LEU A 63 -0.59 6.40 -19.25
N SER A 64 -0.67 7.07 -20.41
CA SER A 64 0.50 7.30 -21.28
C SER A 64 1.62 8.12 -20.63
N SER A 65 1.29 8.92 -19.62
CA SER A 65 2.23 9.77 -18.90
C SER A 65 2.68 9.21 -17.55
N VAL A 66 2.14 8.06 -17.13
CA VAL A 66 2.42 7.49 -15.81
C VAL A 66 3.78 6.81 -15.80
N SER A 67 4.58 7.12 -14.77
CA SER A 67 5.89 6.51 -14.56
C SER A 67 5.96 5.78 -13.22
N MET A 68 6.55 4.59 -13.20
CA MET A 68 6.84 3.87 -11.95
C MET A 68 7.90 4.60 -11.11
N PRO A 69 7.80 4.55 -9.76
CA PRO A 69 8.73 5.19 -8.84
C PRO A 69 10.09 4.47 -8.70
N LEU A 70 10.69 3.99 -9.80
CA LEU A 70 11.89 3.13 -9.76
C LEU A 70 13.12 3.78 -9.10
N SER A 71 13.24 5.11 -9.19
CA SER A 71 14.35 5.88 -8.62
C SER A 71 14.33 5.98 -7.09
N GLN A 72 13.20 5.65 -6.46
CA GLN A 72 13.06 5.69 -5.00
C GLN A 72 13.60 4.42 -4.32
N ALA A 73 13.93 3.37 -5.07
CA ALA A 73 14.56 2.18 -4.53
C ALA A 73 15.89 2.50 -3.84
N SER A 74 16.21 1.78 -2.76
CA SER A 74 17.47 1.97 -2.04
C SER A 74 18.67 1.44 -2.85
N SER A 75 19.76 2.22 -2.87
CA SER A 75 21.08 1.84 -3.40
C SER A 75 21.53 0.44 -2.91
N PRO A 76 22.26 -0.37 -3.72
CA PRO A 76 22.94 0.00 -4.97
C PRO A 76 22.21 -0.35 -6.27
N SER A 77 21.05 -1.02 -6.23
CA SER A 77 20.33 -1.45 -7.43
C SER A 77 18.97 -0.78 -7.56
N THR A 78 18.71 -0.20 -8.73
CA THR A 78 17.36 0.15 -9.18
C THR A 78 16.83 -0.99 -10.06
N LEU A 79 15.53 -1.26 -10.01
CA LEU A 79 14.93 -2.18 -10.97
C LEU A 79 15.05 -1.60 -12.40
N PRO A 80 15.25 -2.45 -13.43
CA PRO A 80 15.24 -1.98 -14.81
C PRO A 80 13.84 -1.49 -15.20
N SER A 81 13.79 -0.62 -16.21
CA SER A 81 12.53 -0.22 -16.83
C SER A 81 11.80 -1.42 -17.47
N PRO A 82 10.48 -1.28 -17.74
CA PRO A 82 9.74 -2.25 -18.53
C PRO A 82 10.42 -2.57 -19.85
N SER A 83 10.27 -3.82 -20.30
CA SER A 83 10.76 -4.22 -21.62
C SER A 83 10.15 -3.34 -22.72
N GLU A 84 10.93 -3.09 -23.77
CA GLU A 84 10.53 -2.22 -24.88
C GLU A 84 9.23 -2.72 -25.53
N GLY A 85 8.35 -1.78 -25.87
CA GLY A 85 7.06 -2.08 -26.50
C GLY A 85 5.94 -2.46 -25.53
N LEU A 86 6.22 -2.68 -24.23
CA LEU A 86 5.15 -2.89 -23.26
C LEU A 86 4.47 -1.57 -22.86
N VAL A 87 3.17 -1.66 -22.56
CA VAL A 87 2.35 -0.55 -22.06
C VAL A 87 1.83 -0.86 -20.67
N LEU A 88 1.67 0.18 -19.84
CA LEU A 88 1.05 0.04 -18.53
C LEU A 88 -0.44 -0.28 -18.73
N SER A 89 -0.87 -1.43 -18.21
CA SER A 89 -2.24 -1.91 -18.34
C SER A 89 -3.03 -1.72 -17.05
N HIS A 90 -2.42 -2.05 -15.90
CA HIS A 90 -3.12 -1.99 -14.62
C HIS A 90 -2.19 -1.64 -13.47
N VAL A 91 -2.73 -0.93 -12.46
CA VAL A 91 -2.05 -0.68 -11.19
C VAL A 91 -2.96 -1.10 -10.05
N ALA A 92 -2.41 -1.83 -9.09
CA ALA A 92 -3.15 -2.27 -7.92
C ALA A 92 -2.38 -2.05 -6.62
N VAL A 93 -3.12 -1.85 -5.52
CA VAL A 93 -2.59 -1.95 -4.16
C VAL A 93 -2.90 -3.34 -3.63
N GLY A 94 -1.86 -4.09 -3.31
CA GLY A 94 -1.98 -5.41 -2.72
C GLY A 94 -1.90 -5.37 -1.20
N ARG A 95 -2.76 -6.15 -0.54
CA ARG A 95 -2.72 -6.39 0.90
C ARG A 95 -2.75 -7.89 1.18
N GLY A 96 -1.80 -8.38 1.98
CA GLY A 96 -1.72 -9.80 2.28
C GLY A 96 -0.55 -10.23 3.15
N THR A 97 -0.02 -11.43 2.88
CA THR A 97 1.09 -12.03 3.61
C THR A 97 2.21 -12.52 2.70
N GLN A 98 3.42 -12.43 3.22
CA GLN A 98 4.58 -13.18 2.77
C GLN A 98 4.67 -14.46 3.59
N ASN A 99 4.92 -15.59 2.94
CA ASN A 99 4.87 -16.90 3.58
C ASN A 99 6.28 -17.49 3.66
N TYR A 100 6.65 -17.95 4.85
CA TYR A 100 7.99 -18.46 5.16
C TYR A 100 7.91 -19.79 5.88
N THR A 101 9.03 -20.52 5.88
CA THR A 101 9.19 -21.74 6.66
C THR A 101 10.56 -21.80 7.33
N CYS A 102 10.60 -22.40 8.51
CA CYS A 102 11.82 -22.69 9.26
C CYS A 102 11.91 -24.20 9.55
N SER A 103 13.02 -24.83 9.14
CA SER A 103 13.24 -26.27 9.36
C SER A 103 13.62 -26.63 10.80
N GLY A 104 13.76 -25.65 11.69
CA GLY A 104 14.10 -25.82 13.09
C GLY A 104 14.56 -24.51 13.74
N LEU A 105 14.76 -24.54 15.06
CA LEU A 105 14.98 -23.35 15.90
C LEU A 105 16.43 -22.85 15.94
N SER A 106 17.19 -22.99 14.85
CA SER A 106 18.61 -22.60 14.85
C SER A 106 18.78 -21.08 14.73
N PRO A 107 19.58 -20.43 15.61
CA PRO A 107 19.90 -19.00 15.50
C PRO A 107 20.67 -18.62 14.23
N SER A 108 21.32 -19.59 13.57
CA SER A 108 22.06 -19.37 12.32
C SER A 108 21.26 -19.72 11.06
N ALA A 109 20.09 -20.36 11.20
CA ALA A 109 19.23 -20.65 10.07
C ALA A 109 18.35 -19.45 9.76
N THR A 110 18.25 -19.07 8.48
CA THR A 110 17.36 -18.01 8.02
C THR A 110 16.02 -18.59 7.52
N PRO A 111 14.90 -17.89 7.73
CA PRO A 111 13.62 -18.31 7.17
C PRO A 111 13.66 -18.41 5.64
N LYS A 112 13.06 -19.47 5.09
CA LYS A 112 12.95 -19.67 3.64
C LYS A 112 11.61 -19.17 3.15
N ALA A 113 11.60 -18.32 2.12
CA ALA A 113 10.36 -17.91 1.46
C ALA A 113 9.73 -19.11 0.74
N VAL A 114 8.44 -19.33 0.95
CA VAL A 114 7.66 -20.41 0.31
C VAL A 114 6.47 -19.89 -0.50
N GLY A 115 6.21 -18.59 -0.47
CA GLY A 115 5.24 -17.94 -1.33
C GLY A 115 4.75 -16.62 -0.76
N ALA A 116 3.62 -16.16 -1.29
CA ALA A 116 2.87 -15.02 -0.81
C ALA A 116 1.39 -15.21 -1.18
N LEU A 117 0.52 -14.47 -0.50
CA LEU A 117 -0.90 -14.33 -0.84
C LEU A 117 -1.27 -12.86 -0.66
N ALA A 118 -1.96 -12.26 -1.62
CA ALA A 118 -2.51 -10.92 -1.49
C ALA A 118 -3.78 -10.74 -2.30
N THR A 119 -4.70 -9.95 -1.76
CA THR A 119 -5.82 -9.39 -2.51
C THR A 119 -5.37 -8.08 -3.13
N LEU A 120 -5.70 -7.87 -4.39
CA LEU A 120 -5.31 -6.73 -5.19
C LEU A 120 -6.51 -5.79 -5.40
N PHE A 121 -6.34 -4.53 -5.07
CA PHE A 121 -7.36 -3.49 -5.21
C PHE A 121 -6.96 -2.50 -6.30
N ASN A 122 -7.89 -2.17 -7.19
CA ASN A 122 -7.66 -1.33 -8.35
C ASN A 122 -7.21 0.05 -7.90
N ALA A 123 -6.08 0.50 -8.43
CA ALA A 123 -5.53 1.83 -8.18
C ALA A 123 -5.02 2.47 -9.48
N THR A 124 -5.53 2.02 -10.63
CA THR A 124 -5.07 2.43 -11.96
C THR A 124 -5.20 3.94 -12.15
N CYS A 125 -6.36 4.54 -11.93
CA CYS A 125 -6.49 6.00 -12.05
C CYS A 125 -5.83 6.78 -10.92
N ALA A 126 -5.69 6.20 -9.72
CA ALA A 126 -4.91 6.83 -8.65
C ALA A 126 -3.44 7.03 -9.04
N SER A 127 -2.90 6.19 -9.95
CA SER A 127 -1.54 6.38 -10.49
C SER A 127 -1.39 7.65 -11.34
N VAL A 128 -2.49 8.13 -11.95
CA VAL A 128 -2.55 9.37 -12.73
C VAL A 128 -2.88 10.54 -11.81
N ASP A 129 -3.98 10.43 -11.08
CA ASP A 129 -4.60 11.56 -10.38
C ASP A 129 -3.92 11.88 -9.06
N SER A 130 -3.27 10.89 -8.43
CA SER A 130 -2.73 11.02 -7.07
C SER A 130 -1.52 10.09 -6.83
N PRO A 131 -0.43 10.22 -7.62
CA PRO A 131 0.74 9.34 -7.50
C PRO A 131 1.39 9.37 -6.11
N ASP A 132 1.40 10.52 -5.42
CA ASP A 132 1.91 10.63 -4.04
C ASP A 132 1.05 9.85 -3.03
N LEU A 133 -0.26 9.83 -3.24
CA LEU A 133 -1.17 9.02 -2.44
C LEU A 133 -0.91 7.54 -2.71
N LEU A 134 -0.84 7.14 -3.99
CA LEU A 134 -0.55 5.77 -4.39
C LEU A 134 0.77 5.26 -3.77
N TYR A 135 1.80 6.10 -3.72
CA TYR A 135 3.06 5.78 -3.04
C TYR A 135 2.87 5.43 -1.56
N THR A 136 1.97 6.14 -0.87
CA THR A 136 1.72 5.99 0.57
C THR A 136 0.70 4.89 0.88
N MET A 137 -0.15 4.50 -0.08
CA MET A 137 -1.24 3.55 0.13
C MET A 137 -0.82 2.21 0.75
N PRO A 138 0.29 1.55 0.37
CA PRO A 138 0.71 0.31 1.02
C PRO A 138 0.97 0.47 2.52
N SER A 139 1.59 1.58 2.94
CA SER A 139 1.85 1.87 4.36
C SER A 139 0.56 2.00 5.17
N VAL A 140 -0.47 2.60 4.55
CA VAL A 140 -1.82 2.73 5.13
C VAL A 140 -2.53 1.38 5.14
N ALA A 141 -2.55 0.67 4.01
CA ALA A 141 -3.20 -0.63 3.85
C ALA A 141 -2.67 -1.67 4.83
N LEU A 142 -1.36 -1.64 5.12
CA LEU A 142 -0.73 -2.53 6.10
C LEU A 142 -1.36 -2.41 7.49
N GLN A 143 -1.87 -1.24 7.89
CA GLN A 143 -2.45 -1.03 9.22
C GLN A 143 -3.84 -1.66 9.40
N TYR A 144 -4.45 -2.16 8.32
CA TYR A 144 -5.72 -2.86 8.34
C TYR A 144 -5.50 -4.36 8.24
N ASP A 145 -6.47 -5.13 8.73
CA ASP A 145 -6.44 -6.59 8.67
C ASP A 145 -6.28 -7.08 7.23
N VAL A 146 -5.61 -8.23 7.07
CA VAL A 146 -5.58 -8.92 5.77
C VAL A 146 -7.01 -9.28 5.39
N PRO A 147 -7.51 -8.86 4.21
CA PRO A 147 -8.85 -9.20 3.79
C PRO A 147 -9.03 -10.71 3.71
N ASN A 148 -9.98 -11.24 4.48
CA ASN A 148 -10.59 -12.55 4.21
C ASN A 148 -11.88 -12.35 3.40
N ALA A 149 -12.35 -13.42 2.74
CA ALA A 149 -13.52 -13.40 1.86
C ALA A 149 -14.83 -12.93 2.54
N GLN A 150 -14.88 -12.89 3.88
CA GLN A 150 -16.04 -12.43 4.65
C GLN A 150 -15.87 -11.01 5.22
N SER A 151 -14.65 -10.48 5.26
CA SER A 151 -14.28 -9.20 5.88
C SER A 151 -14.04 -8.07 4.91
N ALA A 152 -13.94 -8.37 3.61
CA ALA A 152 -13.93 -7.34 2.58
C ALA A 152 -15.30 -6.62 2.64
N LEU A 153 -15.30 -5.38 3.12
CA LEU A 153 -16.47 -4.51 3.01
C LEU A 153 -16.88 -4.42 1.53
N GLN A 154 -18.17 -4.24 1.23
CA GLN A 154 -18.65 -4.08 -0.15
C GLN A 154 -17.88 -2.99 -0.93
N ALA A 155 -17.36 -1.96 -0.24
CA ALA A 155 -16.51 -0.93 -0.83
C ALA A 155 -15.10 -1.41 -1.26
N TYR A 156 -14.59 -2.48 -0.65
CA TYR A 156 -13.37 -3.16 -1.09
C TYR A 156 -13.66 -4.16 -2.22
N ASP A 157 -14.83 -4.81 -2.20
CA ASP A 157 -15.25 -5.70 -3.27
C ASP A 157 -15.38 -4.96 -4.61
N ILE A 158 -15.92 -3.74 -4.60
CA ILE A 158 -15.95 -2.93 -5.83
C ILE A 158 -14.55 -2.61 -6.36
N LEU A 159 -13.52 -2.53 -5.48
CA LEU A 159 -12.13 -2.25 -5.89
C LEU A 159 -11.42 -3.54 -6.29
N LEU A 160 -12.01 -4.71 -6.11
CA LEU A 160 -11.32 -5.98 -6.29
C LEU A 160 -10.82 -6.09 -7.73
N SER A 161 -9.51 -6.07 -7.90
CA SER A 161 -8.85 -6.45 -9.16
C SER A 161 -8.63 -7.95 -9.21
N GLY A 162 -8.50 -8.63 -8.08
CA GLY A 162 -8.26 -10.07 -8.03
C GLY A 162 -7.20 -10.43 -6.99
N HIS A 163 -6.39 -11.45 -7.27
CA HIS A 163 -5.50 -12.06 -6.30
C HIS A 163 -4.10 -12.35 -6.86
N HIS A 164 -3.11 -12.16 -6.00
CA HIS A 164 -1.75 -12.64 -6.19
C HIS A 164 -1.48 -13.81 -5.23
N TYR A 165 -1.00 -14.93 -5.76
CA TYR A 165 -0.61 -16.10 -4.97
C TYR A 165 0.53 -16.86 -5.62
N PHE A 166 1.04 -17.91 -4.97
CA PHE A 166 2.08 -18.78 -5.53
C PHE A 166 1.47 -20.15 -5.85
N THR A 167 1.61 -20.63 -7.10
CA THR A 167 1.12 -21.96 -7.53
C THR A 167 2.06 -23.09 -7.11
N ASN A 168 3.31 -22.74 -6.85
CA ASN A 168 4.33 -23.56 -6.21
C ASN A 168 5.33 -22.61 -5.51
N THR A 169 6.36 -23.12 -4.85
CA THR A 169 7.30 -22.29 -4.06
C THR A 169 8.10 -21.25 -4.85
N THR A 170 8.05 -21.28 -6.17
CA THR A 170 8.86 -20.40 -7.05
C THR A 170 8.06 -19.63 -8.10
N THR A 171 6.81 -20.01 -8.36
CA THR A 171 5.95 -19.40 -9.39
C THR A 171 4.91 -18.46 -8.77
N PRO A 172 5.15 -17.14 -8.74
CA PRO A 172 4.09 -16.16 -8.53
C PRO A 172 3.04 -16.25 -9.63
N PHE A 173 1.79 -16.10 -9.25
CA PHE A 173 0.62 -16.07 -10.12
C PHE A 173 -0.23 -14.84 -9.80
N PHE A 174 -0.75 -14.22 -10.84
CA PHE A 174 -1.65 -13.08 -10.78
C PHE A 174 -2.91 -13.49 -11.50
N ASN A 175 -4.00 -13.59 -10.75
CA ASN A 175 -5.33 -13.81 -11.28
C ASN A 175 -6.12 -12.52 -11.09
N LEU A 176 -6.29 -11.75 -12.16
CA LEU A 176 -7.13 -10.56 -12.14
C LEU A 176 -8.47 -10.79 -12.84
N ASP A 177 -8.83 -12.06 -13.09
CA ASP A 177 -10.16 -12.45 -13.54
C ASP A 177 -11.04 -12.75 -12.33
N THR A 178 -12.20 -12.13 -12.29
CA THR A 178 -13.20 -12.25 -11.22
C THR A 178 -14.58 -12.56 -11.81
N SER A 179 -15.62 -12.63 -10.98
CA SER A 179 -16.99 -12.73 -11.50
C SER A 179 -17.46 -11.46 -12.22
N ASP A 180 -16.79 -10.33 -11.97
CA ASP A 180 -17.28 -9.00 -12.34
C ASP A 180 -16.51 -8.42 -13.54
N HIS A 181 -15.31 -8.92 -13.80
CA HIS A 181 -14.44 -8.49 -14.89
C HIS A 181 -13.37 -9.55 -15.19
N GLU A 182 -12.76 -9.46 -16.36
CA GLU A 182 -11.65 -10.31 -16.80
C GLU A 182 -10.49 -9.40 -17.21
N TYR A 183 -9.58 -9.05 -16.29
CA TYR A 183 -8.39 -8.25 -16.61
C TYR A 183 -7.19 -9.09 -17.08
N GLY A 184 -7.24 -10.39 -16.86
CA GLY A 184 -6.28 -11.36 -17.35
C GLY A 184 -5.44 -12.01 -16.25
N LEU A 185 -4.62 -12.95 -16.72
CA LEU A 185 -3.81 -13.84 -15.90
C LEU A 185 -2.33 -13.66 -16.20
N MET A 186 -1.49 -14.02 -15.23
CA MET A 186 -0.04 -14.17 -15.44
C MET A 186 0.59 -15.12 -14.43
N ALA A 187 1.27 -16.16 -14.92
CA ALA A 187 2.28 -16.88 -14.14
C ALA A 187 3.66 -16.30 -14.45
N GLY A 188 4.46 -16.06 -13.41
CA GLY A 188 5.72 -15.35 -13.57
C GLY A 188 6.91 -15.99 -12.90
N LYS A 189 8.06 -15.34 -13.06
CA LYS A 189 9.31 -15.63 -12.37
C LYS A 189 9.99 -14.32 -11.99
N LYS A 190 10.52 -14.25 -10.76
CA LYS A 190 11.38 -13.12 -10.35
C LYS A 190 12.61 -13.05 -11.26
N THR A 191 12.79 -11.94 -11.95
CA THR A 191 13.92 -11.67 -12.84
C THR A 191 14.85 -10.60 -12.30
N ASP A 192 14.36 -9.68 -11.47
CA ASP A 192 15.17 -8.66 -10.82
C ASP A 192 14.63 -8.31 -9.42
N SER A 193 15.47 -7.70 -8.58
CA SER A 193 15.09 -7.20 -7.25
C SER A 193 15.92 -5.99 -6.83
N ALA A 194 15.26 -5.07 -6.13
CA ALA A 194 15.89 -3.94 -5.46
C ALA A 194 15.47 -3.86 -3.99
N ASN A 195 16.32 -3.29 -3.15
CA ASN A 195 15.95 -3.03 -1.76
C ASN A 195 14.82 -2.00 -1.70
N ALA A 196 13.85 -2.22 -0.81
CA ALA A 196 12.86 -1.21 -0.50
C ALA A 196 13.53 0.08 0.00
N PRO A 197 12.90 1.25 -0.17
CA PRO A 197 13.35 2.51 0.42
C PRO A 197 13.63 2.36 1.92
N ALA A 198 14.64 3.06 2.43
CA ALA A 198 15.06 2.95 3.83
C ALA A 198 13.98 3.45 4.82
N ASP A 199 13.05 4.29 4.35
CA ASP A 199 11.91 4.82 5.09
C ASP A 199 10.63 3.95 4.95
N ALA A 200 10.71 2.82 4.23
CA ALA A 200 9.59 1.90 4.10
C ALA A 200 9.15 1.36 5.46
N ILE A 201 7.83 1.31 5.70
CA ILE A 201 7.27 0.86 6.97
C ILE A 201 7.67 -0.59 7.24
N VAL A 202 8.22 -0.84 8.43
CA VAL A 202 8.81 -2.12 8.81
C VAL A 202 7.80 -3.22 9.11
N GLY A 203 6.55 -2.85 9.35
CA GLY A 203 5.45 -3.73 9.77
C GLY A 203 4.31 -2.94 10.43
N GLN A 204 3.25 -3.62 10.82
CA GLN A 204 2.09 -3.01 11.49
C GLN A 204 2.48 -2.27 12.77
N ASN A 205 1.90 -1.09 12.99
CA ASN A 205 2.16 -0.25 14.16
C ASN A 205 3.66 0.04 14.38
N GLY A 206 4.45 0.07 13.29
CA GLY A 206 5.90 0.25 13.35
C GLY A 206 6.68 -0.94 13.93
N LYS A 207 6.06 -2.12 14.00
CA LYS A 207 6.67 -3.36 14.51
C LYS A 207 6.80 -4.38 13.40
N GLY A 208 8.01 -4.84 13.14
CA GLY A 208 8.32 -5.87 12.15
C GLY A 208 9.81 -5.89 11.83
N TYR A 209 10.19 -6.64 10.81
CA TYR A 209 11.60 -6.86 10.44
C TYR A 209 12.01 -6.10 9.16
N GLY A 210 11.13 -5.22 8.65
CA GLY A 210 11.39 -4.42 7.46
C GLY A 210 10.40 -4.70 6.32
N ALA A 211 10.53 -3.90 5.27
CA ALA A 211 9.79 -4.09 4.02
C ALA A 211 10.49 -5.09 3.10
N VAL A 212 9.74 -5.99 2.46
CA VAL A 212 10.30 -6.90 1.46
C VAL A 212 10.86 -6.16 0.26
N ALA A 213 11.84 -6.76 -0.42
CA ALA A 213 12.43 -6.20 -1.62
C ALA A 213 11.38 -5.89 -2.70
N TRP A 214 11.63 -4.85 -3.48
CA TRP A 214 10.91 -4.60 -4.73
C TRP A 214 11.34 -5.64 -5.76
N LEU A 215 10.41 -6.04 -6.63
CA LEU A 215 10.63 -7.13 -7.58
C LEU A 215 10.23 -6.72 -8.99
N LYS A 216 11.00 -7.17 -9.98
CA LYS A 216 10.54 -7.37 -11.35
C LYS A 216 10.21 -8.84 -11.55
N ILE A 217 9.03 -9.11 -12.09
CA ILE A 217 8.52 -10.45 -12.37
C ILE A 217 8.17 -10.51 -13.85
N SER A 218 8.82 -11.39 -14.60
CA SER A 218 8.55 -11.60 -16.02
C SER A 218 7.65 -12.82 -16.22
N SER A 219 6.80 -12.78 -17.24
CA SER A 219 5.89 -13.88 -17.57
C SER A 219 6.66 -15.15 -17.93
N LEU A 220 6.07 -16.30 -17.60
CA LEU A 220 6.55 -17.62 -18.02
C LEU A 220 5.98 -18.05 -19.39
N ASP A 221 4.86 -17.46 -19.80
CA ASP A 221 4.20 -17.71 -21.09
C ASP A 221 3.91 -16.35 -21.75
N GLU A 222 4.55 -16.13 -22.89
CA GLU A 222 4.45 -14.87 -23.62
C GLU A 222 3.24 -14.82 -24.55
N ASP A 223 2.51 -15.92 -24.76
CA ASP A 223 1.37 -15.97 -25.68
C ASP A 223 0.04 -16.19 -24.93
N GLY A 224 0.04 -16.96 -23.84
CA GLY A 224 -1.15 -17.32 -23.08
C GLY A 224 -1.56 -16.39 -21.94
N PHE A 225 -0.70 -15.44 -21.55
CA PHE A 225 -0.95 -14.52 -20.44
C PHE A 225 -1.10 -13.07 -20.91
N ALA A 226 -2.08 -12.35 -20.34
CA ALA A 226 -2.34 -10.95 -20.68
C ALA A 226 -1.15 -10.06 -20.29
N PHE A 227 -0.60 -10.26 -19.08
CA PHE A 227 0.52 -9.48 -18.58
C PHE A 227 1.86 -10.13 -18.89
N LYS A 228 2.84 -9.32 -19.32
CA LYS A 228 4.20 -9.75 -19.67
C LYS A 228 5.19 -9.45 -18.55
N GLU A 229 4.99 -8.34 -17.84
CA GLU A 229 5.80 -7.97 -16.69
C GLU A 229 4.94 -7.43 -15.54
N VAL A 230 5.30 -7.79 -14.31
CA VAL A 230 4.71 -7.23 -13.10
C VAL A 230 5.82 -6.70 -12.21
N TYR A 231 5.65 -5.47 -11.73
CA TYR A 231 6.55 -4.86 -10.76
C TYR A 231 5.85 -4.75 -9.41
N ARG A 232 6.48 -5.33 -8.38
CA ARG A 232 6.07 -5.12 -6.98
C ARG A 232 6.91 -3.98 -6.40
N LEU A 233 6.29 -2.85 -6.15
CA LEU A 233 6.93 -1.62 -5.66
C LEU A 233 6.29 -1.17 -4.34
N ASN A 234 6.83 -0.10 -3.74
CA ASN A 234 6.29 0.56 -2.55
C ASN A 234 5.92 -0.41 -1.41
N THR A 235 6.75 -1.43 -1.20
CA THR A 235 6.49 -2.47 -0.21
C THR A 235 6.50 -1.91 1.21
N ALA A 236 5.59 -2.40 2.04
CA ALA A 236 5.52 -2.15 3.46
C ALA A 236 5.41 -3.49 4.20
N GLY A 237 6.28 -3.73 5.18
CA GLY A 237 6.33 -4.97 5.95
C GLY A 237 6.73 -6.22 5.12
N GLY A 238 6.47 -7.38 5.69
CA GLY A 238 6.67 -8.68 5.05
C GLY A 238 8.05 -9.30 5.22
N GLN A 239 9.08 -8.60 5.70
CA GLN A 239 10.38 -9.25 5.98
C GLN A 239 10.24 -10.23 7.14
N PRO A 240 10.83 -11.42 7.06
CA PRO A 240 10.87 -12.36 8.16
C PRO A 240 11.93 -11.92 9.19
N PRO A 241 11.93 -12.50 10.40
CA PRO A 241 13.07 -12.36 11.31
C PRO A 241 14.37 -12.80 10.61
N SER A 242 15.49 -12.23 11.06
CA SER A 242 16.81 -12.58 10.52
C SER A 242 17.24 -14.03 10.85
N SER A 243 16.55 -14.71 11.75
CA SER A 243 16.82 -16.10 12.12
C SER A 243 15.55 -16.88 12.47
N CYS A 244 15.65 -18.21 12.38
CA CYS A 244 14.61 -19.15 12.79
C CYS A 244 14.59 -19.45 14.30
N GLN A 245 15.34 -18.72 15.13
CA GLN A 245 15.52 -19.06 16.56
C GLN A 245 14.20 -19.22 17.32
N ASN A 246 13.16 -18.47 16.93
CA ASN A 246 11.86 -18.45 17.58
C ASN A 246 10.72 -18.96 16.70
N GLU A 247 11.02 -19.43 15.48
CA GLU A 247 10.03 -19.84 14.49
C GLU A 247 10.34 -21.26 14.01
N THR A 248 9.34 -22.14 13.97
CA THR A 248 9.48 -23.50 13.43
C THR A 248 8.28 -23.82 12.57
N GLY A 249 8.49 -24.52 11.46
CA GLY A 249 7.43 -24.77 10.48
C GLY A 249 7.05 -23.51 9.71
N ASP A 250 5.82 -23.50 9.19
CA ASP A 250 5.31 -22.45 8.31
C ASP A 250 4.73 -21.29 9.12
N PHE A 251 5.03 -20.07 8.70
CA PHE A 251 4.51 -18.85 9.29
C PHE A 251 4.34 -17.76 8.24
N THR A 252 3.57 -16.73 8.58
CA THR A 252 3.27 -15.61 7.69
C THR A 252 3.72 -14.29 8.30
N VAL A 253 4.12 -13.36 7.44
CA VAL A 253 4.40 -11.97 7.81
C VAL A 253 3.55 -11.07 6.94
N GLU A 254 2.78 -10.20 7.57
CA GLU A 254 1.89 -9.29 6.86
C GLU A 254 2.65 -8.24 6.07
N TYR A 255 2.14 -7.95 4.87
CA TYR A 255 2.70 -6.94 3.98
C TYR A 255 1.61 -6.25 3.15
N ALA A 256 2.03 -5.15 2.54
CA ALA A 256 1.32 -4.49 1.46
C ALA A 256 2.32 -4.00 0.41
N ALA A 257 1.87 -3.78 -0.82
CA ALA A 257 2.69 -3.26 -1.92
C ALA A 257 1.83 -2.64 -3.01
N THR A 258 2.44 -1.89 -3.93
CA THR A 258 1.83 -1.60 -5.24
C THR A 258 2.28 -2.65 -6.25
N TYR A 259 1.40 -2.95 -7.21
CA TYR A 259 1.62 -3.86 -8.32
C TYR A 259 1.35 -3.13 -9.61
N TRP A 260 2.34 -3.10 -10.50
CA TRP A 260 2.26 -2.43 -11.79
C TRP A 260 2.36 -3.50 -12.88
N LEU A 261 1.28 -3.70 -13.62
CA LEU A 261 1.13 -4.77 -14.59
C LEU A 261 1.24 -4.21 -16.01
N TRP A 262 2.17 -4.77 -16.76
CA TRP A 262 2.53 -4.34 -18.11
C TRP A 262 2.14 -5.40 -19.12
N ALA A 263 1.52 -4.99 -20.22
CA ALA A 263 1.03 -5.86 -21.28
C ALA A 263 1.59 -5.42 -22.64
N ALA A 264 1.41 -6.26 -23.66
CA ALA A 264 1.65 -5.83 -25.03
C ALA A 264 0.59 -4.78 -25.46
N PRO A 265 0.88 -3.91 -26.43
CA PRO A 265 -0.10 -2.92 -26.92
C PRO A 265 -1.30 -3.60 -27.56
N GLY A 266 -2.49 -3.03 -27.37
CA GLY A 266 -3.71 -3.48 -28.05
C GLY A 266 -4.26 -4.83 -27.56
N VAL A 267 -3.71 -5.36 -26.47
CA VAL A 267 -4.31 -6.44 -25.68
C VAL A 267 -5.03 -5.75 -24.54
N ASP A 268 -6.35 -5.67 -24.61
CA ASP A 268 -7.12 -5.30 -23.43
C ASP A 268 -7.12 -6.44 -22.42
N ALA A 269 -7.66 -6.13 -21.25
CA ALA A 269 -8.05 -7.03 -20.18
C ALA A 269 -8.51 -8.44 -20.65
N GLU A 270 -9.18 -8.51 -21.80
CA GLU A 270 -9.81 -9.72 -22.35
C GLU A 270 -8.90 -10.54 -23.26
N GLY A 271 -7.62 -10.17 -23.44
CA GLY A 271 -6.73 -10.90 -24.35
C GLY A 271 -7.05 -10.68 -25.84
N LYS A 272 -7.96 -9.77 -26.19
CA LYS A 272 -8.35 -9.54 -27.58
C LYS A 272 -7.47 -8.47 -28.20
N THR A 273 -6.93 -8.77 -29.38
CA THR A 273 -6.33 -7.76 -30.22
C THR A 273 -7.42 -6.84 -30.76
N ALA A 274 -7.18 -5.53 -30.70
CA ALA A 274 -8.08 -4.49 -31.23
C ALA A 274 -8.54 -4.70 -32.70
N ASP A 275 -7.85 -5.57 -33.46
CA ASP A 275 -8.19 -5.90 -34.85
C ASP A 275 -9.33 -6.91 -35.01
N GLN A 276 -9.81 -7.58 -33.95
CA GLN A 276 -10.86 -8.60 -34.07
C GLN A 276 -12.30 -8.07 -33.97
N GLU A 277 -12.51 -6.80 -33.65
CA GLU A 277 -13.87 -6.24 -33.53
C GLU A 277 -14.42 -5.68 -34.85
N GLN A 278 -13.59 -5.55 -35.90
CA GLN A 278 -14.03 -5.01 -37.20
C GLN A 278 -14.57 -6.06 -38.20
N ASP A 279 -14.39 -7.36 -37.97
CA ASP A 279 -14.70 -8.37 -39.00
C ASP A 279 -16.02 -9.14 -38.79
N ASN A 280 -16.81 -8.78 -37.77
CA ASN A 280 -18.08 -9.47 -37.48
C ASN A 280 -19.35 -8.67 -37.82
N SER A 281 -19.21 -7.63 -38.65
CA SER A 281 -20.34 -6.94 -39.28
C SER A 281 -20.24 -7.05 -40.81
N SER A 282 -20.61 -8.20 -41.36
CA SER A 282 -20.96 -8.38 -42.77
C SER A 282 -21.99 -9.48 -42.95
#